data_AF-A0A396HIW0-F1
#
_entry.id   AF-A0A396HIW0-F1
#
_cell.length_a   1.000
_cell.length_b   1.000
_cell.length_c   1.000
_cell.angle_alpha   90.00
_cell.angle_beta   90.00
_cell.angle_gamma   90.00
#
_symmetry.space_group_name_H-M   'P 1'
#
loop_
_entity.id
_entity.type
_entity.pdbx_description
1 polymer ?
#
loop_
_entity_poly.entity_id
_entity_poly.type
_entity_poly.pdbx_seq_one_letter_code
_entity_poly.pdbx_strand_id
1 'polypeptide(L)'
;MTNNIGKGFIHYKVTDPNDDPINPQSDTLRYGASVIQGKVWITFKKDMNIKLMKPLLISSFTTIDGREFNVHIVTVSKIWIDHNTLYNCEDGLLDVTRGSANVTISNNWFREQDKVILLGHDDGYVRDINMKVTFVYNHFGPNCNQRMPRIHHRYAHVANNLYLGWMQYVIDGSMGPSLKSESNLFIAPKCGSKEVTWRKIGHTNGDKWQFHSVRDAFENGASFEVTKGSVCQSQIIAKNKFFKLLMLNQ
;
A
#
# COMPACT_ATOMS: atom_id res chain seq x y z
N MET A 1 3.54 -11.17 -13.86
CA MET A 1 4.14 -12.50 -13.57
C MET A 1 3.25 -13.23 -12.57
N THR A 2 2.75 -14.43 -12.91
CA THR A 2 1.90 -15.32 -12.08
C THR A 2 2.69 -16.07 -10.99
N ASN A 3 3.83 -15.53 -10.55
CA ASN A 3 4.89 -16.37 -9.98
C ASN A 3 4.75 -16.74 -8.51
N ASN A 4 3.78 -16.20 -7.77
CA ASN A 4 3.56 -16.56 -6.36
C ASN A 4 2.44 -17.61 -6.17
N ILE A 5 1.86 -18.12 -7.26
CA ILE A 5 0.87 -19.19 -7.25
C ILE A 5 1.21 -20.12 -8.42
N GLY A 6 1.73 -21.32 -8.15
CA GLY A 6 2.25 -22.24 -9.18
C GLY A 6 3.10 -23.36 -8.59
N LYS A 7 3.74 -24.21 -9.41
CA LYS A 7 4.67 -25.25 -8.90
C LYS A 7 5.98 -24.63 -8.38
N GLY A 8 6.59 -25.23 -7.36
CA GLY A 8 7.95 -24.91 -6.90
C GLY A 8 8.08 -23.81 -5.84
N PHE A 9 7.03 -23.56 -5.05
CA PHE A 9 7.13 -22.70 -3.87
C PHE A 9 7.32 -23.52 -2.59
N ILE A 10 7.91 -22.89 -1.59
CA ILE A 10 8.10 -23.43 -0.25
C ILE A 10 6.86 -23.06 0.56
N HIS A 11 6.07 -24.07 0.94
CA HIS A 11 5.05 -23.90 1.96
C HIS A 11 5.74 -23.73 3.32
N TYR A 12 5.51 -22.59 3.96
CA TYR A 12 6.01 -22.28 5.28
C TYR A 12 4.82 -22.03 6.21
N LYS A 13 4.82 -22.62 7.40
CA LYS A 13 3.73 -22.46 8.36
C LYS A 13 4.28 -21.85 9.63
N VAL A 14 3.83 -20.64 9.94
CA VAL A 14 4.15 -19.95 11.20
C VAL A 14 3.45 -20.68 12.33
N THR A 15 4.22 -21.08 13.33
CA THR A 15 3.73 -21.72 14.56
C THR A 15 4.08 -20.92 15.81
N ASP A 16 5.06 -20.01 15.72
CA ASP A 16 5.51 -19.16 16.81
C ASP A 16 5.23 -17.67 16.50
N PRO A 17 4.46 -16.96 17.34
CA PRO A 17 4.19 -15.53 17.17
C PRO A 17 5.32 -14.60 17.66
N ASN A 18 6.41 -15.14 18.23
CA ASN A 18 7.55 -14.35 18.68
C ASN A 18 8.31 -13.72 17.49
N ASP A 19 9.08 -12.66 17.78
CA ASP A 19 9.93 -11.97 16.82
C ASP A 19 11.34 -11.79 17.40
N ASP A 20 12.37 -12.25 16.69
CA ASP A 20 13.76 -11.88 16.94
C ASP A 20 14.33 -11.29 15.63
N PRO A 21 14.62 -9.98 15.59
CA PRO A 21 15.09 -9.34 14.38
C PRO A 21 16.57 -9.59 14.05
N ILE A 22 17.34 -10.17 14.97
CA ILE A 22 18.76 -10.50 14.78
C ILE A 22 18.87 -11.98 14.39
N ASN A 23 18.17 -12.86 15.12
CA ASN A 23 18.22 -14.32 14.94
C ASN A 23 16.81 -14.92 14.81
N PRO A 24 16.09 -14.66 13.71
CA PRO A 24 14.73 -15.16 13.53
C PRO A 24 14.70 -16.70 13.55
N GLN A 25 13.77 -17.27 14.31
CA GLN A 25 13.64 -18.73 14.48
C GLN A 25 12.77 -19.34 13.36
N SER A 26 13.05 -20.60 12.98
CA SER A 26 12.44 -21.31 11.82
C SER A 26 10.92 -21.48 11.83
N ASP A 27 10.27 -21.06 12.91
CA ASP A 27 8.83 -21.22 13.12
C ASP A 27 8.10 -19.86 13.21
N THR A 28 8.85 -18.76 13.09
CA THR A 28 8.39 -17.37 13.23
C THR A 28 8.05 -16.75 11.88
N LEU A 29 7.22 -15.70 11.89
CA LEU A 29 6.91 -14.95 10.66
C LEU A 29 8.16 -14.34 10.02
N ARG A 30 9.09 -13.79 10.82
CA ARG A 30 10.29 -13.13 10.29
C ARG A 30 11.18 -14.10 9.53
N TYR A 31 11.39 -15.30 10.05
CA TYR A 31 12.20 -16.29 9.34
C TYR A 31 11.62 -16.63 7.98
N GLY A 32 10.32 -16.95 7.93
CA GLY A 32 9.63 -17.23 6.68
C GLY A 32 9.71 -16.08 5.68
N ALA A 33 9.53 -14.85 6.17
CA ALA A 33 9.42 -13.67 5.32
C ALA A 33 10.76 -13.10 4.85
N SER A 34 11.86 -13.28 5.58
CA SER A 34 13.15 -12.63 5.27
C SER A 34 14.34 -13.58 5.11
N VAL A 35 14.28 -14.81 5.62
CA VAL A 35 15.42 -15.74 5.60
C VAL A 35 15.30 -16.75 4.46
N ILE A 36 14.10 -17.28 4.23
CA ILE A 36 13.87 -18.27 3.19
C ILE A 36 14.07 -17.62 1.81
N GLN A 37 14.88 -18.26 0.97
CA GLN A 37 15.16 -17.84 -0.41
C GLN A 37 14.22 -18.55 -1.38
N GLY A 38 13.78 -17.83 -2.42
CA GLY A 38 12.90 -18.35 -3.46
C GLY A 38 11.44 -17.98 -3.27
N LYS A 39 10.54 -18.74 -3.88
CA LYS A 39 9.09 -18.52 -3.78
C LYS A 39 8.58 -19.11 -2.47
N VAL A 40 8.00 -18.30 -1.60
CA VAL A 40 7.54 -18.73 -0.27
C VAL A 40 6.06 -18.46 -0.11
N TRP A 41 5.29 -19.43 0.38
CA TRP A 41 3.90 -19.24 0.77
C TRP A 41 3.77 -19.50 2.27
N ILE A 42 3.71 -18.41 3.01
CA ILE A 42 3.58 -18.37 4.46
C ILE A 42 2.11 -18.49 4.85
N THR A 43 1.80 -19.45 5.70
CA THR A 43 0.48 -19.69 6.30
C THR A 43 0.61 -19.72 7.82
N PHE A 44 -0.50 -19.75 8.55
CA PHE A 44 -0.51 -19.74 10.01
C PHE A 44 -1.15 -21.02 10.55
N LYS A 45 -0.69 -21.50 11.70
CA LYS A 45 -1.23 -22.73 12.33
C LYS A 45 -2.49 -22.49 13.17
N LYS A 46 -2.70 -21.25 13.62
CA LYS A 46 -3.77 -20.82 14.54
C LYS A 46 -3.88 -19.30 14.49
N ASP A 47 -4.90 -18.75 15.17
CA ASP A 47 -4.97 -17.33 15.48
C ASP A 47 -3.67 -16.84 16.15
N MET A 48 -3.17 -15.68 15.73
CA MET A 48 -1.90 -15.14 16.22
C MET A 48 -1.94 -13.63 16.43
N ASN A 49 -1.31 -13.19 17.51
CA ASN A 49 -0.94 -11.80 17.75
C ASN A 49 0.59 -11.69 17.70
N ILE A 50 1.13 -11.26 16.56
CA ILE A 50 2.58 -11.17 16.31
C ILE A 50 3.03 -9.75 16.56
N LYS A 51 3.92 -9.54 17.53
CA LYS A 51 4.47 -8.22 17.84
C LYS A 51 5.89 -8.10 17.30
N LEU A 52 6.07 -7.37 16.20
CA LEU A 52 7.38 -7.15 15.60
C LEU A 52 8.21 -6.16 16.44
N MET A 53 9.44 -6.54 16.77
CA MET A 53 10.42 -5.73 17.49
C MET A 53 11.10 -4.69 16.58
N LYS A 54 11.27 -5.03 15.29
CA LYS A 54 11.83 -4.16 14.25
C LYS A 54 11.03 -4.31 12.94
N PRO A 55 11.23 -3.44 11.95
CA PRO A 55 10.55 -3.57 10.65
C PRO A 55 10.72 -4.96 10.07
N LEU A 56 9.63 -5.56 9.61
CA LEU A 56 9.65 -6.84 8.90
C LEU A 56 9.98 -6.56 7.43
N LEU A 57 11.09 -7.13 6.95
CA LEU A 57 11.38 -7.22 5.54
C LEU A 57 10.64 -8.43 4.99
N ILE A 58 9.91 -8.25 3.90
CA ILE A 58 9.27 -9.35 3.17
C ILE A 58 10.03 -9.49 1.85
N SER A 59 10.78 -10.58 1.72
CA SER A 59 11.56 -10.91 0.53
C SER A 59 10.65 -11.09 -0.68
N SER A 60 11.18 -10.79 -1.87
CA SER A 60 10.48 -11.01 -3.14
C SER A 60 9.97 -12.44 -3.27
N PHE A 61 8.84 -12.60 -3.97
CA PHE A 61 8.14 -13.87 -4.16
C PHE A 61 7.62 -14.54 -2.88
N THR A 62 7.40 -13.76 -1.83
CA THR A 62 6.77 -14.21 -0.59
C THR A 62 5.30 -13.83 -0.57
N THR A 63 4.43 -14.82 -0.34
CA THR A 63 3.02 -14.64 -0.01
C THR A 63 2.86 -14.86 1.49
N ILE A 64 2.21 -13.93 2.19
CA ILE A 64 1.73 -14.12 3.57
C ILE A 64 0.21 -14.27 3.52
N ASP A 65 -0.27 -15.46 3.85
CA ASP A 65 -1.67 -15.86 3.71
C ASP A 65 -2.25 -16.16 5.09
N GLY A 66 -3.05 -15.21 5.58
CA GLY A 66 -3.78 -15.30 6.84
C GLY A 66 -5.16 -15.96 6.73
N ARG A 67 -5.54 -16.54 5.58
CA ARG A 67 -6.84 -17.22 5.47
C ARG A 67 -6.94 -18.34 6.52
N GLU A 68 -8.17 -18.61 6.97
CA GLU A 68 -8.53 -19.56 8.03
C GLU A 68 -8.27 -19.09 9.48
N PHE A 69 -7.43 -18.09 9.72
CA PHE A 69 -7.06 -17.65 11.07
C PHE A 69 -7.06 -16.13 11.25
N ASN A 70 -7.37 -15.66 12.45
CA ASN A 70 -7.23 -14.25 12.80
C ASN A 70 -5.76 -13.94 13.12
N VAL A 71 -5.06 -13.33 12.18
CA VAL A 71 -3.65 -12.95 12.33
C VAL A 71 -3.51 -11.44 12.46
N HIS A 72 -3.09 -10.99 13.63
CA HIS A 72 -2.78 -9.59 13.90
C HIS A 72 -1.27 -9.40 13.99
N ILE A 73 -0.70 -8.66 13.04
CA ILE A 73 0.71 -8.26 13.08
C ILE A 73 0.78 -6.81 13.55
N VAL A 74 1.36 -6.59 14.72
CA VAL A 74 1.50 -5.28 15.35
C VAL A 74 2.98 -4.91 15.39
N THR A 75 3.34 -3.70 14.95
CA THR A 75 4.72 -3.20 14.96
C THR A 75 4.82 -1.93 15.80
N VAL A 76 5.99 -1.67 16.39
CA VAL A 76 6.31 -0.42 17.09
C VAL A 76 6.54 0.77 16.14
N SER A 77 6.77 0.53 14.85
CA SER A 77 6.65 1.46 13.70
C SER A 77 7.57 1.01 12.56
N LYS A 78 7.11 1.21 11.32
CA LYS A 78 7.78 0.92 10.04
C LYS A 78 7.64 -0.52 9.55
N ILE A 79 6.95 -0.69 8.42
CA ILE A 79 6.84 -1.91 7.61
C ILE A 79 7.33 -1.54 6.22
N TRP A 80 8.06 -2.44 5.55
CA TRP A 80 8.51 -2.23 4.17
C TRP A 80 8.06 -3.40 3.29
N ILE A 81 7.21 -3.10 2.31
CA ILE A 81 6.68 -4.05 1.33
C ILE A 81 7.32 -3.70 -0.02
N ASP A 82 8.23 -4.55 -0.49
CA ASP A 82 9.11 -4.22 -1.61
C ASP A 82 9.26 -5.35 -2.62
N HIS A 83 9.25 -5.03 -3.92
CA HIS A 83 9.48 -5.97 -5.04
C HIS A 83 8.55 -7.21 -5.05
N ASN A 84 7.26 -7.02 -4.77
CA ASN A 84 6.26 -8.08 -4.83
C ASN A 84 5.38 -7.96 -6.08
N THR A 85 4.79 -9.07 -6.54
CA THR A 85 3.66 -9.05 -7.49
C THR A 85 2.40 -9.51 -6.77
N LEU A 86 1.42 -8.63 -6.63
CA LEU A 86 0.21 -8.82 -5.83
C LEU A 86 -1.02 -8.77 -6.76
N TYR A 87 -1.82 -9.83 -6.80
CA TYR A 87 -2.94 -9.94 -7.74
C TYR A 87 -3.97 -11.00 -7.32
N ASN A 88 -5.22 -10.85 -7.78
CA ASN A 88 -6.29 -11.84 -7.70
C ASN A 88 -6.58 -12.40 -6.29
N CYS A 89 -6.73 -11.51 -5.31
CA CYS A 89 -7.19 -11.86 -3.97
C CYS A 89 -8.72 -11.71 -3.88
N GLU A 90 -9.34 -12.49 -2.99
CA GLU A 90 -10.81 -12.52 -2.83
C GLU A 90 -11.41 -11.17 -2.40
N ASP A 91 -10.70 -10.39 -1.57
CA ASP A 91 -11.14 -9.05 -1.14
C ASP A 91 -10.12 -7.95 -1.45
N GLY A 92 -9.30 -7.50 -0.48
CA GLY A 92 -8.22 -6.53 -0.66
C GLY A 92 -6.86 -7.19 -0.94
N LEU A 93 -5.93 -6.51 -1.64
CA LEU A 93 -4.53 -6.99 -1.72
C LEU A 93 -3.72 -6.60 -0.49
N LEU A 94 -3.96 -5.41 0.05
CA LEU A 94 -3.23 -4.92 1.22
C LEU A 94 -4.09 -3.96 2.05
N ASP A 95 -4.21 -4.26 3.34
CA ASP A 95 -4.87 -3.39 4.31
C ASP A 95 -3.89 -2.93 5.39
N VAL A 96 -3.71 -1.62 5.51
CA VAL A 96 -2.90 -0.99 6.57
C VAL A 96 -3.85 -0.34 7.57
N THR A 97 -4.02 -0.93 8.76
CA THR A 97 -5.06 -0.51 9.72
C THR A 97 -4.53 -0.51 11.17
N ARG A 98 -5.41 -0.18 12.13
CA ARG A 98 -5.23 -0.39 13.59
C ARG A 98 -3.95 0.22 14.19
N GLY A 99 -3.66 1.48 13.87
CA GLY A 99 -2.55 2.26 14.42
C GLY A 99 -1.22 2.03 13.70
N SER A 100 -1.23 1.30 12.59
CA SER A 100 -0.04 1.10 11.75
C SER A 100 0.48 2.43 11.21
N ALA A 101 1.78 2.68 11.37
CA ALA A 101 2.40 3.94 10.97
C ALA A 101 3.81 3.74 10.38
N ASN A 102 4.20 4.66 9.50
CA ASN A 102 5.47 4.69 8.78
C ASN A 102 5.69 3.52 7.82
N VAL A 103 4.64 3.11 7.10
CA VAL A 103 4.73 2.01 6.12
C VAL A 103 5.28 2.53 4.79
N THR A 104 6.22 1.80 4.18
CA THR A 104 6.71 2.05 2.82
C THR A 104 6.33 0.89 1.92
N ILE A 105 5.72 1.18 0.78
CA ILE A 105 5.29 0.21 -0.23
C ILE A 105 5.99 0.62 -1.51
N SER A 106 6.97 -0.17 -1.98
CA SER A 106 7.79 0.22 -3.12
C SER A 106 8.07 -0.89 -4.12
N ASN A 107 8.31 -0.53 -5.37
CA ASN A 107 8.69 -1.48 -6.43
C ASN A 107 7.74 -2.68 -6.59
N ASN A 108 6.49 -2.58 -6.14
CA ASN A 108 5.53 -3.68 -6.26
C ASN A 108 4.73 -3.56 -7.56
N TRP A 109 4.29 -4.69 -8.08
CA TRP A 109 3.36 -4.77 -9.21
C TRP A 109 1.99 -5.26 -8.73
N PHE A 110 1.02 -4.36 -8.68
CA PHE A 110 -0.39 -4.64 -8.39
C PHE A 110 -1.16 -4.83 -9.70
N ARG A 111 -1.93 -5.91 -9.86
CA ARG A 111 -2.73 -6.16 -11.08
C ARG A 111 -3.90 -7.09 -10.81
N GLU A 112 -4.85 -7.18 -11.75
CA GLU A 112 -5.99 -8.12 -11.70
C GLU A 112 -6.71 -8.10 -10.34
N GLN A 113 -7.19 -6.93 -9.93
CA GLN A 113 -7.80 -6.76 -8.61
C GLN A 113 -8.88 -5.69 -8.60
N ASP A 114 -9.99 -6.00 -7.92
CA ASP A 114 -11.01 -4.99 -7.67
C ASP A 114 -10.55 -3.97 -6.59
N LYS A 115 -10.35 -4.43 -5.35
CA LYS A 115 -9.93 -3.58 -4.22
C LYS A 115 -8.43 -3.75 -3.97
N VAL A 116 -7.64 -2.73 -4.29
CA VAL A 116 -6.17 -2.85 -4.24
C VAL A 116 -5.63 -2.62 -2.82
N ILE A 117 -5.67 -1.40 -2.30
CA ILE A 117 -5.06 -1.03 -1.02
C ILE A 117 -5.99 -0.16 -0.17
N LEU A 118 -6.27 -0.58 1.05
CA LEU A 118 -7.01 0.21 2.04
C LEU A 118 -6.09 0.70 3.16
N LEU A 119 -6.14 1.99 3.45
CA LEU A 119 -5.44 2.60 4.59
C LEU A 119 -6.49 3.06 5.61
N GLY A 120 -6.61 2.35 6.73
CA GLY A 120 -7.66 2.54 7.74
C GLY A 120 -8.98 1.86 7.35
N HIS A 121 -9.66 1.26 8.33
CA HIS A 121 -10.89 0.49 8.12
C HIS A 121 -12.10 1.02 8.90
N ASP A 122 -11.86 1.76 9.99
CA ASP A 122 -12.90 2.23 10.92
C ASP A 122 -12.83 3.75 11.07
N ASP A 123 -13.92 4.41 10.70
CA ASP A 123 -14.08 5.87 10.76
C ASP A 123 -13.91 6.43 12.20
N GLY A 124 -14.14 5.61 13.24
CA GLY A 124 -14.03 5.98 14.65
C GLY A 124 -12.67 5.68 15.30
N TYR A 125 -11.73 5.02 14.60
CA TYR A 125 -10.49 4.55 15.23
C TYR A 125 -9.42 5.64 15.34
N VAL A 126 -9.47 6.38 16.45
CA VAL A 126 -8.64 7.58 16.70
C VAL A 126 -7.14 7.31 16.64
N ARG A 127 -6.69 6.09 17.00
CA ARG A 127 -5.28 5.70 16.99
C ARG A 127 -4.66 5.59 15.61
N ASP A 128 -5.45 5.55 14.54
CA ASP A 128 -4.89 5.60 13.21
C ASP A 128 -4.14 6.94 12.98
N ILE A 129 -4.22 7.97 13.85
CA ILE A 129 -3.82 9.38 13.55
C ILE A 129 -2.38 9.62 13.19
N ASN A 130 -1.54 8.67 13.55
CA ASN A 130 -0.13 8.72 13.23
C ASN A 130 0.21 7.91 11.97
N MET A 131 -0.79 7.34 11.28
CA MET A 131 -0.61 6.60 10.03
C MET A 131 -0.06 7.52 8.95
N LYS A 132 1.14 7.15 8.50
CA LYS A 132 1.85 7.75 7.38
C LYS A 132 2.32 6.62 6.49
N VAL A 133 1.89 6.63 5.24
CA VAL A 133 2.24 5.60 4.26
C VAL A 133 2.87 6.24 3.04
N THR A 134 3.98 5.68 2.57
CA THR A 134 4.69 6.12 1.38
C THR A 134 4.61 5.03 0.31
N PHE A 135 4.15 5.40 -0.89
CA PHE A 135 4.12 4.56 -2.07
C PHE A 135 5.12 5.09 -3.07
N VAL A 136 6.10 4.30 -3.48
CA VAL A 136 7.11 4.75 -4.45
C VAL A 136 7.52 3.68 -5.44
N TYR A 137 7.59 4.01 -6.75
CA TYR A 137 7.99 3.08 -7.82
C TYR A 137 7.10 1.84 -7.97
N ASN A 138 5.85 1.88 -7.51
CA ASN A 138 4.92 0.78 -7.76
C ASN A 138 4.30 0.88 -9.17
N HIS A 139 3.97 -0.26 -9.74
CA HIS A 139 3.20 -0.40 -10.96
C HIS A 139 1.80 -0.91 -10.60
N PHE A 140 0.79 -0.07 -10.79
CA PHE A 140 -0.62 -0.40 -10.64
C PHE A 140 -1.25 -0.63 -12.02
N GLY A 141 -1.73 -1.84 -12.26
CA GLY A 141 -2.32 -2.27 -13.52
C GLY A 141 -1.52 -3.38 -14.21
N PRO A 142 -2.11 -4.07 -15.21
CA PRO A 142 -3.45 -3.84 -15.73
C PRO A 142 -4.55 -4.35 -14.77
N ASN A 143 -5.79 -3.95 -15.04
CA ASN A 143 -7.00 -4.46 -14.40
C ASN A 143 -7.05 -4.23 -12.88
N CYS A 144 -6.61 -3.06 -12.42
CA CYS A 144 -6.86 -2.62 -11.05
C CYS A 144 -8.05 -1.66 -11.04
N ASN A 145 -9.12 -1.98 -10.32
CA ASN A 145 -10.37 -1.24 -10.47
C ASN A 145 -10.44 0.02 -9.61
N GLN A 146 -9.97 -0.07 -8.36
CA GLN A 146 -10.09 0.98 -7.34
C GLN A 146 -9.10 0.83 -6.17
N ARG A 147 -9.02 1.87 -5.33
CA ARG A 147 -8.28 1.92 -4.05
C ARG A 147 -6.76 1.84 -4.19
N MET A 148 -6.14 2.76 -4.92
CA MET A 148 -4.70 2.79 -5.17
C MET A 148 -4.01 4.10 -4.70
N PRO A 149 -4.10 4.49 -3.42
CA PRO A 149 -4.80 3.81 -2.32
C PRO A 149 -6.21 4.40 -2.04
N ARG A 150 -6.98 3.75 -1.17
CA ARG A 150 -8.12 4.39 -0.48
C ARG A 150 -7.73 4.77 0.95
N ILE A 151 -7.92 6.05 1.31
CA ILE A 151 -7.37 6.65 2.54
C ILE A 151 -8.47 7.04 3.51
N HIS A 152 -8.56 6.34 4.63
CA HIS A 152 -9.41 6.70 5.78
C HIS A 152 -8.56 7.46 6.79
N HIS A 153 -8.80 8.77 6.90
CA HIS A 153 -8.02 9.73 7.69
C HIS A 153 -6.53 9.86 7.27
N ARG A 154 -5.91 11.02 7.57
CA ARG A 154 -4.44 11.26 7.59
C ARG A 154 -3.70 11.13 6.24
N TYR A 155 -2.38 10.90 6.28
CA TYR A 155 -1.44 11.24 5.21
C TYR A 155 -0.92 10.03 4.42
N ALA A 156 -1.04 10.10 3.11
CA ALA A 156 -0.28 9.27 2.18
C ALA A 156 0.62 10.14 1.28
N HIS A 157 1.80 9.62 0.95
CA HIS A 157 2.65 10.17 -0.11
C HIS A 157 2.75 9.13 -1.22
N VAL A 158 2.23 9.46 -2.41
CA VAL A 158 2.36 8.64 -3.60
C VAL A 158 3.33 9.33 -4.56
N ALA A 159 4.49 8.72 -4.79
CA ALA A 159 5.53 9.31 -5.62
C ALA A 159 6.07 8.35 -6.69
N ASN A 160 6.29 8.81 -7.92
CA ASN A 160 6.89 8.01 -9.00
C ASN A 160 6.24 6.63 -9.23
N ASN A 161 4.93 6.50 -9.03
CA ASN A 161 4.19 5.29 -9.36
C ASN A 161 3.63 5.37 -10.78
N LEU A 162 3.49 4.21 -11.43
CA LEU A 162 2.79 4.07 -12.70
C LEU A 162 1.38 3.54 -12.43
N TYR A 163 0.37 4.21 -12.97
CA TYR A 163 -1.03 3.80 -12.93
C TYR A 163 -1.54 3.59 -14.35
N LEU A 164 -1.82 2.33 -14.70
CA LEU A 164 -2.19 1.91 -16.05
C LEU A 164 -3.61 1.36 -16.08
N GLY A 165 -4.57 2.22 -16.40
CA GLY A 165 -5.97 1.85 -16.60
C GLY A 165 -6.69 1.42 -15.32
N TRP A 166 -7.69 2.19 -14.91
CA TRP A 166 -8.59 1.87 -13.80
C TRP A 166 -10.03 1.75 -14.28
N MET A 167 -10.89 1.07 -13.53
CA MET A 167 -12.31 0.97 -13.87
C MET A 167 -13.14 2.09 -13.23
N GLN A 168 -12.97 2.35 -11.93
CA GLN A 168 -13.76 3.33 -11.19
C GLN A 168 -12.95 4.60 -10.91
N TYR A 169 -11.86 4.48 -10.16
CA TYR A 169 -10.98 5.58 -9.77
C TYR A 169 -9.61 5.04 -9.34
N VAL A 170 -8.64 5.93 -9.15
CA VAL A 170 -7.33 5.55 -8.62
C VAL A 170 -7.28 5.81 -7.12
N ILE A 171 -7.50 7.05 -6.69
CA ILE A 171 -7.32 7.49 -5.31
C ILE A 171 -8.64 7.99 -4.75
N ASP A 172 -9.01 7.50 -3.56
CA ASP A 172 -10.21 7.90 -2.84
C ASP A 172 -9.89 8.04 -1.34
N GLY A 173 -10.80 8.62 -0.58
CA GLY A 173 -10.77 8.50 0.86
C GLY A 173 -12.07 8.87 1.55
N SER A 174 -12.01 8.94 2.87
CA SER A 174 -13.06 9.52 3.71
C SER A 174 -12.46 10.13 4.96
N MET A 175 -13.27 10.89 5.69
CA MET A 175 -12.91 11.48 6.98
C MET A 175 -11.75 12.50 6.92
N GLY A 176 -11.59 13.22 5.81
CA GLY A 176 -10.57 14.27 5.67
C GLY A 176 -9.14 13.74 5.50
N PRO A 177 -8.89 12.90 4.48
CA PRO A 177 -7.54 12.45 4.16
C PRO A 177 -6.66 13.60 3.64
N SER A 178 -5.35 13.41 3.76
CA SER A 178 -4.30 14.21 3.16
C SER A 178 -3.45 13.34 2.26
N LEU A 179 -3.13 13.85 1.08
CA LEU A 179 -2.40 13.12 0.05
C LEU A 179 -1.47 14.08 -0.65
N LYS A 180 -0.19 13.72 -0.69
CA LYS A 180 0.74 14.30 -1.65
C LYS A 180 0.95 13.30 -2.78
N SER A 181 0.51 13.66 -3.98
CA SER A 181 0.81 12.99 -5.23
C SER A 181 1.95 13.72 -5.92
N GLU A 182 3.04 13.01 -6.23
CA GLU A 182 4.25 13.62 -6.78
C GLU A 182 4.91 12.79 -7.88
N SER A 183 4.99 13.35 -9.10
CA SER A 183 5.74 12.75 -10.21
C SER A 183 5.27 11.32 -10.59
N ASN A 184 4.00 11.02 -10.39
CA ASN A 184 3.38 9.78 -10.86
C ASN A 184 2.96 9.92 -12.33
N LEU A 185 2.85 8.79 -13.03
CA LEU A 185 2.28 8.71 -14.38
C LEU A 185 0.92 8.02 -14.34
N PHE A 186 -0.13 8.76 -14.69
CA PHE A 186 -1.51 8.25 -14.77
C PHE A 186 -1.94 8.12 -16.22
N ILE A 187 -2.12 6.89 -16.69
CA ILE A 187 -2.62 6.59 -18.03
C ILE A 187 -4.06 6.09 -17.89
N ALA A 188 -5.04 6.94 -18.24
CA ALA A 188 -6.45 6.61 -18.12
C ALA A 188 -6.82 5.41 -19.02
N PRO A 189 -7.88 4.64 -18.70
CA PRO A 189 -8.42 3.63 -19.62
C PRO A 189 -8.93 4.29 -20.91
N LYS A 190 -9.00 3.55 -22.03
CA LYS A 190 -9.53 4.09 -23.31
C LYS A 190 -10.97 4.60 -23.16
N CYS A 191 -11.81 3.82 -22.48
CA CYS A 191 -13.20 4.14 -22.18
C CYS A 191 -13.44 4.11 -20.66
N GLY A 192 -14.46 4.82 -20.19
CA GLY A 192 -14.82 4.87 -18.78
C GLY A 192 -14.19 6.04 -18.04
N SER A 193 -13.92 5.85 -16.74
CA SER A 193 -13.48 6.91 -15.84
C SER A 193 -12.13 7.52 -16.26
N LYS A 194 -12.07 8.85 -16.22
CA LYS A 194 -10.85 9.62 -16.47
C LYS A 194 -10.31 10.29 -15.21
N GLU A 195 -11.13 10.34 -14.17
CA GLU A 195 -10.75 10.99 -12.92
C GLU A 195 -9.88 10.05 -12.09
N VAL A 196 -8.71 10.53 -11.68
CA VAL A 196 -7.78 9.85 -10.79
C VAL A 196 -8.34 9.85 -9.37
N THR A 197 -8.82 11.00 -8.93
CA THR A 197 -9.46 11.16 -7.62
C THR A 197 -10.93 10.83 -7.70
N TRP A 198 -11.49 10.21 -6.67
CA TRP A 198 -12.95 10.12 -6.52
C TRP A 198 -13.38 10.71 -5.19
N ARG A 199 -14.54 11.38 -5.21
CA ARG A 199 -15.16 11.96 -4.03
C ARG A 199 -16.64 11.65 -4.05
N LYS A 200 -17.15 11.10 -2.95
CA LYS A 200 -18.59 10.92 -2.79
C LYS A 200 -19.26 12.27 -2.56
N ILE A 201 -20.00 12.75 -3.56
CA ILE A 201 -20.82 13.97 -3.47
C ILE A 201 -21.87 13.79 -2.36
N GLY A 202 -21.89 14.70 -1.38
CA GLY A 202 -22.88 14.71 -0.29
C GLY A 202 -22.33 14.58 1.14
N HIS A 203 -21.03 14.36 1.34
CA HIS A 203 -20.44 14.49 2.68
C HIS A 203 -20.07 15.96 2.97
N THR A 204 -20.66 16.52 4.03
CA THR A 204 -20.37 17.86 4.60
C THR A 204 -18.92 18.06 5.06
N ASN A 205 -18.06 17.05 4.93
CA ASN A 205 -16.63 17.08 5.27
C ASN A 205 -15.70 17.25 4.04
N GLY A 206 -16.25 17.47 2.84
CA GLY A 206 -15.46 17.68 1.60
C GLY A 206 -14.42 18.81 1.73
N ASP A 207 -14.72 19.83 2.53
CA ASP A 207 -13.87 21.01 2.73
C ASP A 207 -12.58 20.75 3.52
N LYS A 208 -12.40 19.56 4.10
CA LYS A 208 -11.21 19.22 4.92
C LYS A 208 -10.17 18.37 4.20
N TRP A 209 -10.47 17.85 3.02
CA TRP A 209 -9.53 16.99 2.30
C TRP A 209 -8.35 17.82 1.81
N GLN A 210 -7.14 17.26 1.84
CA GLN A 210 -5.91 17.96 1.43
C GLN A 210 -5.16 17.12 0.40
N PHE A 211 -5.62 17.13 -0.84
CA PHE A 211 -5.01 16.42 -1.95
C PHE A 211 -4.24 17.40 -2.82
N HIS A 212 -2.93 17.17 -2.94
CA HIS A 212 -2.02 17.96 -3.75
C HIS A 212 -1.39 17.09 -4.82
N SER A 213 -1.41 17.55 -6.07
CA SER A 213 -0.68 16.94 -7.19
C SER A 213 0.50 17.84 -7.56
N VAL A 214 1.69 17.26 -7.67
CA VAL A 214 2.94 17.97 -7.93
C VAL A 214 3.73 17.23 -9.01
N ARG A 215 3.81 17.82 -10.21
CA ARG A 215 4.55 17.24 -11.36
C ARG A 215 4.06 15.86 -11.80
N ASP A 216 2.81 15.51 -11.49
CA ASP A 216 2.22 14.29 -12.06
C ASP A 216 2.01 14.46 -13.56
N ALA A 217 2.18 13.36 -14.31
CA ALA A 217 1.90 13.27 -15.73
C ALA A 217 0.58 12.55 -15.96
N PHE A 218 -0.22 13.07 -16.87
CA PHE A 218 -1.56 12.58 -17.17
C PHE A 218 -1.68 12.28 -18.66
N GLU A 219 -2.04 11.05 -18.99
CA GLU A 219 -2.24 10.60 -20.36
C GLU A 219 -3.66 10.07 -20.59
N ASN A 220 -4.06 10.04 -21.86
CA ASN A 220 -5.35 9.50 -22.30
C ASN A 220 -6.58 10.17 -21.63
N GLY A 221 -6.43 11.45 -21.29
CA GLY A 221 -7.47 12.27 -20.67
C GLY A 221 -7.56 12.14 -19.15
N ALA A 222 -6.59 11.50 -18.49
CA ALA A 222 -6.55 11.44 -17.02
C ALA A 222 -6.60 12.85 -16.39
N SER A 223 -7.33 12.99 -15.28
CA SER A 223 -7.41 14.25 -14.54
C SER A 223 -7.35 14.03 -13.03
N PHE A 224 -6.80 15.00 -12.30
CA PHE A 224 -6.70 14.97 -10.83
C PHE A 224 -7.34 16.22 -10.25
N GLU A 225 -8.35 16.05 -9.39
CA GLU A 225 -8.99 17.18 -8.72
C GLU A 225 -8.26 17.51 -7.40
N VAL A 226 -7.60 18.66 -7.36
CA VAL A 226 -6.87 19.19 -6.19
C VAL A 226 -7.86 19.83 -5.19
N THR A 227 -7.63 19.69 -3.89
CA THR A 227 -8.40 20.44 -2.87
C THR A 227 -7.58 21.57 -2.24
N LYS A 228 -8.25 22.67 -1.86
CA LYS A 228 -7.65 23.80 -1.13
C LYS A 228 -7.44 23.44 0.34
N GLY A 229 -6.24 22.97 0.66
CA GLY A 229 -5.63 23.12 1.99
C GLY A 229 -4.38 23.96 1.85
N SER A 230 -4.19 24.96 2.71
CA SER A 230 -2.96 25.76 2.81
C SER A 230 -1.73 24.86 2.68
N VAL A 231 -0.81 25.26 1.81
CA VAL A 231 0.53 24.70 1.55
C VAL A 231 0.80 23.46 2.39
N CYS A 232 0.85 22.28 1.77
CA CYS A 232 1.38 21.09 2.41
C CYS A 232 2.73 21.51 3.03
N GLN A 233 2.76 21.73 4.35
CA GLN A 233 4.03 21.83 5.04
C GLN A 233 4.73 20.56 4.63
N SER A 234 5.84 20.70 3.91
CA SER A 234 6.80 19.63 3.73
C SER A 234 7.19 19.22 5.14
N GLN A 235 6.41 18.35 5.78
CA GLN A 235 6.72 17.82 7.10
C GLN A 235 7.85 16.86 6.86
N ILE A 236 9.04 17.45 6.82
CA ILE A 236 10.36 16.91 7.13
C ILE A 236 10.35 15.40 7.01
N ILE A 237 10.31 14.95 5.75
CA ILE A 237 10.95 13.70 5.40
C ILE A 237 12.41 13.93 5.79
N ALA A 238 12.84 13.33 6.91
CA ALA A 238 14.20 13.48 7.42
C ALA A 238 15.21 13.34 6.26
N LYS A 239 16.29 14.12 6.24
CA LYS A 239 17.29 14.21 5.15
C LYS A 239 17.79 12.85 4.62
N ASN A 240 17.57 11.75 5.35
CA ASN A 240 17.92 10.38 4.95
C ASN A 240 16.82 9.61 4.17
N LYS A 241 15.70 10.25 3.79
CA LYS A 241 14.62 9.65 2.98
C LYS A 241 14.46 10.31 1.60
N PHE A 242 15.48 11.03 1.13
CA PHE A 242 15.52 11.53 -0.24
C PHE A 242 15.82 10.36 -1.19
N PHE A 243 14.83 9.97 -1.99
CA PHE A 243 15.06 9.15 -3.18
C PHE A 243 15.25 10.09 -4.37
N LYS A 244 16.19 9.77 -5.26
CA LYS A 244 16.40 10.53 -6.50
C LYS A 244 15.17 10.36 -7.38
N LEU A 245 14.34 11.40 -7.49
CA LEU A 245 13.20 11.39 -8.41
C LEU A 245 13.75 11.39 -9.84
N LEU A 246 13.41 10.37 -10.61
CA LEU A 246 13.71 10.31 -12.03
C LEU A 246 12.66 11.17 -12.76
N MET A 247 13.14 12.18 -13.47
CA MET A 247 12.31 12.99 -14.37
C MET A 247 11.94 12.11 -15.57
N LEU A 248 10.65 12.00 -15.88
CA LEU A 248 10.22 11.53 -17.19
C LEU A 248 10.53 12.68 -18.16
N ASN A 249 11.61 12.55 -18.92
CA ASN A 249 11.86 13.45 -20.04
C ASN A 249 10.79 13.15 -21.10
N GLN A 250 10.02 14.18 -21.44
CA GLN A 250 9.03 14.16 -22.53
C GLN A 250 9.69 13.91 -23.88
#